data_AF-A0A9W6YBW6-F1
#
_entry.id   AF-A0A9W6YBW6-F1
#
_cell.length_a   1.000
_cell.length_b   1.000
_cell.length_c   1.000
_cell.angle_alpha   90.00
_cell.angle_beta   90.00
_cell.angle_gamma   90.00
#
_symmetry.space_group_name_H-M   'P 1'
#
loop_
_entity.id
_entity.type
_entity.pdbx_description
1 polymer ?
#
loop_
_entity_poly.entity_id
_entity_poly.type
_entity_poly.pdbx_seq_one_letter_code
_entity_poly.pdbx_strand_id
1 'polypeptide(L)'
;MEYLTKDSLRVEQDTDRANSKFAVDKAVPEQFRVHPNRYLKSDYDKGHLAPALSYPVLGSPPDTIAVPTHFFKVVLGEKRGGKDFATAGFILPNKAIPENKELSDFLAPLDVIEKHAGLIFFDKVSLHVHHRAFSI
;
A
#
# COMPACT_ATOMS: atom_id res chain seq x y z
N MET A 1 4.36 7.68 0.93
CA MET A 1 3.14 8.50 1.04
C MET A 1 2.91 9.14 -0.32
N GLU A 2 1.68 9.12 -0.81
CA GLU A 2 1.32 9.68 -2.12
C GLU A 2 0.25 10.76 -1.90
N TYR A 3 0.33 11.84 -2.68
CA TYR A 3 -0.67 12.91 -2.67
C TYR A 3 -1.22 13.03 -4.10
N LEU A 4 -2.52 12.83 -4.24
CA LEU A 4 -3.20 12.79 -5.55
C LEU A 4 -4.10 14.00 -5.70
N THR A 5 -4.01 14.66 -6.85
CA THR A 5 -4.93 15.71 -7.27
C THR A 5 -5.59 15.30 -8.57
N LYS A 6 -6.68 15.99 -8.96
CA LYS A 6 -7.30 15.76 -10.27
C LYS A 6 -6.28 15.93 -11.42
N ASP A 7 -5.32 16.82 -11.26
CA ASP A 7 -4.30 17.11 -12.26
C ASP A 7 -3.21 16.04 -12.30
N SER A 8 -2.81 15.47 -11.16
CA SER A 8 -1.82 14.38 -11.10
C SER A 8 -2.34 13.04 -11.64
N LEU A 9 -3.66 12.92 -11.87
CA LEU A 9 -4.31 11.73 -12.40
C LEU A 9 -4.61 11.84 -13.90
N ARG A 10 -4.24 12.95 -14.55
CA ARG A 10 -4.44 13.13 -15.99
C ARG A 10 -3.50 12.18 -16.74
N VAL A 11 -4.05 11.52 -17.76
CA VAL A 11 -3.24 10.75 -18.71
C VAL A 11 -2.50 11.75 -19.59
N GLU A 12 -1.19 11.86 -19.42
CA GLU A 12 -0.35 12.60 -20.36
C GLU A 12 -0.03 11.71 -21.56
N GLN A 13 -0.16 12.26 -22.77
CA GLN A 13 -0.02 11.50 -24.02
C GLN A 13 1.36 10.83 -24.22
N ASP A 14 2.37 11.23 -23.45
CA ASP A 14 3.76 10.76 -23.57
C ASP A 14 4.21 9.84 -22.41
N THR A 15 3.26 9.38 -21.57
CA THR A 15 3.57 8.48 -20.45
C THR A 15 3.24 7.03 -20.79
N ASP A 16 4.26 6.23 -21.12
CA ASP A 16 4.13 4.79 -21.39
C ASP A 16 4.78 3.95 -20.27
N ARG A 17 3.94 3.19 -19.55
CA ARG A 17 4.37 2.26 -18.51
C ARG A 17 5.29 1.17 -19.04
N ALA A 18 5.17 0.77 -20.32
CA ALA A 18 6.01 -0.25 -20.93
C ALA A 18 7.50 0.15 -20.94
N ASN A 19 7.80 1.45 -20.88
CA ASN A 19 9.17 1.96 -20.81
C ASN A 19 9.76 1.89 -19.39
N SER A 20 8.96 1.59 -18.36
CA SER A 20 9.44 1.43 -16.99
C SER A 20 10.00 0.03 -16.74
N LYS A 21 11.23 -0.05 -16.23
CA LYS A 21 11.87 -1.31 -15.84
C LYS A 21 12.13 -1.32 -14.34
N PHE A 22 11.85 -2.44 -13.68
CA PHE A 22 12.27 -2.66 -12.29
C PHE A 22 13.79 -2.58 -12.19
N ALA A 23 14.29 -1.70 -11.34
CA ALA A 23 15.71 -1.51 -11.08
C ALA A 23 15.97 -1.55 -9.57
N VAL A 24 17.20 -1.88 -9.23
CA VAL A 24 17.68 -1.79 -7.85
C VAL A 24 17.86 -0.34 -7.43
N ASP A 25 17.46 -0.02 -6.20
CA ASP A 25 17.81 1.24 -5.57
C ASP A 25 19.28 1.20 -5.09
N LYS A 26 20.11 2.02 -5.73
CA LYS A 26 21.54 2.11 -5.41
C LYS A 26 21.82 2.90 -4.12
N ALA A 27 20.85 3.67 -3.62
CA ALA A 27 20.97 4.37 -2.34
C ALA A 27 20.86 3.40 -1.15
N VAL A 28 20.22 2.26 -1.33
CA VAL A 28 20.14 1.20 -0.32
C VAL A 28 21.49 0.44 -0.27
N PRO A 29 22.09 0.23 0.93
CA PRO A 29 23.29 -0.58 1.08
C PRO A 29 23.12 -1.99 0.51
N GLU A 30 24.21 -2.56 -0.05
CA GLU A 30 24.17 -3.84 -0.78
C GLU A 30 23.48 -4.96 0.00
N GLN A 31 23.81 -5.11 1.27
CA GLN A 31 23.26 -6.13 2.17
C GLN A 31 21.74 -6.06 2.39
N PHE A 32 21.09 -4.92 2.07
CA PHE A 32 19.65 -4.71 2.23
C PHE A 32 18.94 -4.51 0.88
N ARG A 33 19.67 -4.63 -0.23
CA ARG A 33 19.17 -4.32 -1.56
C ARG A 33 18.41 -5.51 -2.14
N VAL A 34 17.18 -5.26 -2.59
CA VAL A 34 16.34 -6.28 -3.21
C VAL A 34 16.54 -6.28 -4.72
N HIS A 35 17.06 -7.39 -5.26
CA HIS A 35 17.28 -7.54 -6.70
C HIS A 35 16.03 -8.08 -7.42
N PRO A 36 15.58 -7.45 -8.54
CA PRO A 36 14.39 -7.89 -9.28
C PRO A 36 14.39 -9.35 -9.71
N ASN A 37 15.58 -9.91 -9.93
CA ASN A 37 15.85 -11.28 -10.34
C ASN A 37 15.38 -12.29 -9.27
N ARG A 38 15.22 -11.87 -8.01
CA ARG A 38 14.77 -12.73 -6.92
C ARG A 38 13.29 -13.12 -7.00
N TYR A 39 12.50 -12.34 -7.72
CA TYR A 39 11.10 -12.63 -8.00
C TYR A 39 10.92 -13.54 -9.22
N LEU A 40 11.99 -13.78 -10.00
CA LEU A 40 11.92 -14.66 -11.15
C LEU A 40 11.70 -16.10 -10.67
N LYS A 41 10.56 -16.70 -11.04
CA LYS A 41 10.14 -18.05 -10.63
C LYS A 41 9.86 -18.20 -9.13
N SER A 42 9.53 -17.12 -8.43
CA SER A 42 9.14 -17.18 -7.01
C SER A 42 7.63 -17.32 -6.79
N ASP A 43 6.83 -17.36 -7.86
CA ASP A 43 5.36 -17.26 -7.84
C ASP A 43 4.82 -15.95 -7.23
N TYR A 44 5.67 -14.93 -7.05
CA TYR A 44 5.31 -13.60 -6.55
C TYR A 44 5.68 -12.51 -7.55
N ASP A 45 4.78 -11.55 -7.71
CA ASP A 45 5.04 -10.35 -8.51
C ASP A 45 5.84 -9.30 -7.73
N LYS A 46 6.50 -8.42 -8.47
CA LYS A 46 7.20 -7.24 -7.92
C LYS A 46 6.18 -6.14 -7.61
N GLY A 47 5.56 -6.23 -6.44
CA GLY A 47 4.69 -5.17 -5.91
C GLY A 47 5.42 -3.83 -5.77
N HIS A 48 4.69 -2.72 -5.91
CA HIS A 48 5.28 -1.37 -5.93
C HIS A 48 5.54 -0.78 -4.53
N LEU A 49 5.01 -1.38 -3.47
CA LEU A 49 5.10 -0.87 -2.09
C LEU A 49 5.78 -1.87 -1.15
N ALA A 50 6.40 -1.33 -0.09
CA ALA A 50 7.05 -2.09 0.97
C ALA A 50 6.02 -2.67 1.95
N PRO A 51 6.22 -3.91 2.41
CA PRO A 51 5.26 -4.57 3.28
C PRO A 51 5.47 -4.42 4.78
N ALA A 52 4.45 -4.79 5.56
CA ALA A 52 4.47 -4.85 7.01
C ALA A 52 3.99 -6.22 7.56
N LEU A 53 4.46 -6.56 8.78
CA LEU A 53 4.12 -7.72 9.62
C LEU A 53 4.77 -9.08 9.26
N SER A 54 4.98 -9.95 10.25
CA SER A 54 5.59 -11.29 10.14
C SER A 54 5.16 -12.08 8.90
N TYR A 55 6.14 -12.58 8.16
CA TYR A 55 5.96 -13.02 6.78
C TYR A 55 6.70 -14.33 6.47
N PRO A 56 6.18 -15.16 5.55
CA PRO A 56 7.02 -16.11 4.82
C PRO A 56 8.19 -15.37 4.13
N VAL A 57 9.31 -16.05 3.94
CA VAL A 57 10.49 -15.48 3.29
C VAL A 57 10.80 -16.20 1.99
N LEU A 58 11.25 -15.47 0.96
CA LEU A 58 11.84 -16.01 -0.25
C LEU A 58 13.35 -16.06 -0.10
N GLY A 59 13.95 -17.18 -0.47
CA GLY A 59 15.40 -17.39 -0.41
C GLY A 59 15.91 -17.82 0.96
N SER A 60 17.24 -17.82 1.11
CA SER A 60 17.94 -18.20 2.33
C SER A 60 18.82 -17.03 2.81
N PRO A 61 19.10 -16.92 4.12
CA PRO A 61 19.98 -15.88 4.66
C PRO A 61 21.34 -15.84 3.95
N PRO A 62 21.94 -14.66 3.76
CA PRO A 62 21.51 -13.35 4.24
C PRO A 62 20.44 -12.66 3.35
N ASP A 63 20.08 -13.26 2.22
CA ASP A 63 19.34 -12.59 1.15
C ASP A 63 17.82 -12.87 1.17
N THR A 64 17.25 -13.04 2.36
CA THR A 64 15.82 -13.35 2.51
C THR A 64 14.94 -12.16 2.18
N ILE A 65 13.92 -12.37 1.34
CA ILE A 65 12.90 -11.34 1.03
C ILE A 65 11.61 -11.67 1.75
N ALA A 66 11.10 -10.68 2.48
CA ALA A 66 9.81 -10.70 3.13
C ALA A 66 8.64 -10.85 2.15
N VAL A 67 7.76 -11.82 2.37
CA VAL A 67 6.49 -11.98 1.63
C VAL A 67 5.30 -11.63 2.53
N PRO A 68 4.57 -10.55 2.25
CA PRO A 68 3.57 -10.03 3.18
C PRO A 68 2.40 -10.98 3.30
N THR A 69 1.80 -11.10 4.48
CA THR A 69 0.54 -11.84 4.61
C THR A 69 -0.65 -11.00 4.15
N HIS A 70 -0.58 -9.68 4.40
CA HIS A 70 -1.60 -8.70 4.05
C HIS A 70 -0.93 -7.39 3.59
N PHE A 71 -1.69 -6.61 2.85
CA PHE A 71 -1.41 -5.21 2.56
C PHE A 71 -2.48 -4.35 3.21
N PHE A 72 -2.15 -3.09 3.45
CA PHE A 72 -3.15 -2.11 3.86
C PHE A 72 -3.06 -0.86 3.00
N LYS A 73 -4.17 -0.12 2.90
CA LYS A 73 -4.18 1.23 2.35
C LYS A 73 -5.00 2.13 3.26
N VAL A 74 -4.42 3.24 3.67
CA VAL A 74 -5.13 4.30 4.39
C VAL A 74 -5.22 5.52 3.47
N VAL A 75 -6.44 6.00 3.27
CA VAL A 75 -6.74 7.14 2.40
C VAL A 75 -7.32 8.25 3.26
N LEU A 76 -6.81 9.48 3.06
CA LEU A 76 -7.38 10.71 3.58
C LEU A 76 -7.96 11.48 2.38
N GLY A 77 -9.24 11.82 2.45
CA GLY A 77 -9.94 12.65 1.48
C GLY A 77 -10.37 13.97 2.10
N GLU A 78 -10.15 15.07 1.39
CA GLU A 78 -10.71 16.37 1.73
C GLU A 78 -12.17 16.44 1.24
N LYS A 79 -13.11 16.80 2.13
CA LYS A 79 -14.53 16.96 1.75
C LYS A 79 -14.72 18.23 0.90
N ARG A 80 -15.80 18.25 0.10
CA ARG A 80 -16.18 19.45 -0.67
C ARG A 80 -16.28 20.67 0.24
N GLY A 81 -15.50 21.71 -0.08
CA GLY A 81 -15.43 22.95 0.69
C GLY A 81 -14.23 23.06 1.63
N GLY A 82 -13.37 22.03 1.72
CA GLY A 82 -12.04 22.08 2.34
C GLY A 82 -11.97 22.30 3.85
N LYS A 83 -13.12 22.18 4.53
CA LYS A 83 -13.22 22.38 5.98
C LYS A 83 -13.08 21.09 6.79
N ASP A 84 -13.33 19.95 6.16
CA ASP A 84 -13.38 18.65 6.80
C ASP A 84 -12.58 17.62 6.01
N PHE A 85 -12.04 16.64 6.73
CA PHE A 85 -11.43 15.45 6.16
C PHE A 85 -12.25 14.20 6.47
N ALA A 86 -12.07 13.17 5.66
CA ALA A 86 -12.58 11.83 5.88
C ALA A 86 -11.46 10.81 5.66
N THR A 87 -11.44 9.73 6.44
CA THR A 87 -10.46 8.65 6.31
C THR A 87 -11.13 7.33 5.98
N ALA A 88 -10.45 6.50 5.21
CA ALA A 88 -10.83 5.12 4.97
C ALA A 88 -9.59 4.23 5.06
N GLY A 89 -9.69 3.14 5.82
CA GLY A 89 -8.65 2.13 5.97
C GLY A 89 -9.10 0.81 5.34
N PHE A 90 -8.18 0.12 4.67
CA PHE A 90 -8.43 -1.18 4.06
C PHE A 90 -7.31 -2.16 4.43
N ILE A 91 -7.66 -3.43 4.68
CA ILE A 91 -6.70 -4.53 4.84
C ILE A 91 -7.05 -5.63 3.83
N LEU A 92 -6.11 -5.99 2.96
CA LEU A 92 -6.30 -6.98 1.90
C LEU A 92 -5.32 -8.15 2.09
N PRO A 93 -5.75 -9.41 1.94
CA PRO A 93 -4.83 -10.54 1.97
C PRO A 93 -3.91 -10.52 0.75
N ASN A 94 -2.65 -10.95 0.91
CA ASN A 94 -1.73 -11.20 -0.20
C ASN A 94 -2.07 -12.55 -0.87
N LYS A 95 -3.29 -12.66 -1.39
CA LYS A 95 -3.85 -13.85 -2.06
C LYS A 95 -4.81 -13.37 -3.15
N ALA A 96 -5.16 -14.27 -4.08
CA ALA A 96 -6.19 -13.98 -5.05
C ALA A 96 -7.50 -13.58 -4.36
N ILE A 97 -8.05 -12.43 -4.76
CA ILE A 97 -9.35 -11.93 -4.30
C ILE A 97 -10.37 -12.22 -5.41
N PRO A 98 -11.47 -12.94 -5.12
CA PRO A 98 -12.53 -13.18 -6.10
C PRO A 98 -13.15 -11.88 -6.63
N GLU A 99 -13.49 -11.83 -7.92
CA GLU A 99 -14.05 -10.62 -8.56
C GLU A 99 -15.41 -10.19 -7.99
N ASN A 100 -16.14 -11.12 -7.36
CA ASN A 100 -17.43 -10.84 -6.73
C ASN A 100 -17.31 -10.24 -5.32
N LYS A 101 -16.10 -9.93 -4.86
CA LYS A 101 -15.86 -9.25 -3.59
C LYS A 101 -15.86 -7.74 -3.77
N GLU A 102 -16.64 -7.05 -2.93
CA GLU A 102 -16.65 -5.59 -2.90
C GLU A 102 -15.48 -5.06 -2.07
N LEU A 103 -15.01 -3.84 -2.37
CA LEU A 103 -13.94 -3.19 -1.61
C LEU A 103 -14.35 -2.92 -0.15
N SER A 104 -15.65 -2.73 0.10
CA SER A 104 -16.26 -2.54 1.41
C SER A 104 -15.99 -3.71 2.37
N ASP A 105 -15.88 -4.94 1.85
CA ASP A 105 -15.55 -6.15 2.64
C ASP A 105 -14.18 -6.07 3.31
N PHE A 106 -13.29 -5.19 2.82
CA PHE A 106 -11.92 -5.03 3.31
C PHE A 106 -11.73 -3.81 4.20
N LEU A 107 -12.81 -3.09 4.53
CA LEU A 107 -12.74 -1.94 5.43
C LEU A 107 -12.20 -2.35 6.80
N ALA A 108 -11.25 -1.57 7.29
CA ALA A 108 -10.64 -1.76 8.60
C ALA A 108 -10.56 -0.42 9.35
N PRO A 109 -10.84 -0.44 10.67
CA PRO A 109 -10.59 0.73 11.52
C PRO A 109 -9.13 1.19 11.45
N LEU A 110 -8.91 2.51 11.51
CA LEU A 110 -7.58 3.10 11.40
C LEU A 110 -6.65 2.63 12.53
N ASP A 111 -7.17 2.58 13.76
CA ASP A 111 -6.46 2.12 14.96
C ASP A 111 -5.99 0.67 14.84
N VAL A 112 -6.78 -0.20 14.19
CA VAL A 112 -6.38 -1.58 13.88
C VAL A 112 -5.19 -1.58 12.94
N ILE A 113 -5.21 -0.76 11.88
CA ILE A 113 -4.09 -0.68 10.93
C ILE A 113 -2.83 -0.15 11.61
N GLU A 114 -2.94 0.94 12.36
CA GLU A 114 -1.83 1.56 13.10
C GLU A 114 -1.16 0.57 14.07
N LYS A 115 -1.98 -0.14 14.85
CA LYS A 115 -1.52 -1.15 15.80
C LYS A 115 -0.73 -2.27 15.14
N HIS A 116 -1.19 -2.78 13.99
CA HIS A 116 -0.52 -3.89 13.30
C HIS A 116 0.67 -3.43 12.45
N ALA A 117 0.61 -2.21 11.89
CA ALA A 117 1.70 -1.65 11.11
C ALA A 117 2.84 -1.09 11.99
N GLY A 118 2.56 -0.75 13.25
CA GLY A 118 3.49 -0.01 14.11
C GLY A 118 3.73 1.41 13.61
N LEU A 119 2.72 2.01 12.96
CA LEU A 119 2.76 3.33 12.34
C LEU A 119 1.62 4.18 12.87
N ILE A 120 1.77 5.51 12.79
CA ILE A 120 0.70 6.47 13.05
C ILE A 120 0.43 7.21 11.75
N PHE A 121 -0.84 7.32 11.34
CA PHE A 121 -1.23 8.00 10.11
C PHE A 121 -1.96 9.30 10.41
N PHE A 122 -1.61 10.37 9.68
CA PHE A 122 -2.28 11.68 9.74
C PHE A 122 -2.38 12.29 11.15
N ASP A 123 -1.34 12.12 11.97
CA ASP A 123 -1.20 12.66 13.33
C ASP A 123 -1.44 14.18 13.46
N LYS A 124 -1.25 14.93 12.37
CA LYS A 124 -1.48 16.38 12.28
C LYS A 124 -2.89 16.80 11.88
N VAL A 125 -3.77 15.86 11.54
CA VAL A 125 -5.14 16.16 11.11
C VAL A 125 -6.08 15.88 12.27
N SER A 126 -6.84 16.89 12.70
CA SER A 126 -7.93 16.68 13.65
C SER A 126 -9.08 15.96 12.93
N LEU A 127 -9.06 14.64 12.99
CA LEU A 127 -10.11 13.81 12.43
C LEU A 127 -11.33 13.89 13.37
N HIS A 128 -12.42 14.48 12.89
CA HIS A 128 -13.73 14.22 13.51
C HIS A 128 -14.08 12.76 13.19
N VAL A 129 -13.77 11.86 14.13
CA VAL A 129 -14.07 10.43 14.02
C VAL A 129 -15.59 10.27 14.07
N HIS A 130 -16.25 10.34 12.91
CA HIS A 130 -17.59 9.79 12.79
C HIS A 130 -17.46 8.27 12.76
N HIS A 131 -17.81 7.62 13.88
CA HIS A 131 -18.05 6.17 13.98
C HIS A 131 -19.25 5.69 13.13
N ARG A 132 -19.55 6.35 12.01
CA ARG A 132 -20.60 5.93 11.10
C ARG A 132 -19.95 5.24 9.92
N ALA A 133 -20.23 3.94 9.82
CA ALA A 133 -20.00 3.13 8.65
C ALA A 133 -20.29 3.97 7.39
N PHE A 134 -19.31 4.03 6.49
CA PHE A 134 -19.50 4.57 5.16
C PHE A 134 -20.62 3.75 4.50
N SER A 135 -21.80 4.35 4.37
CA SER A 135 -22.81 3.89 3.42
C SER A 135 -22.50 4.62 2.12
N ILE A 136 -21.94 3.87 1.17
CA ILE A 136 -21.90 4.24 -0.25
C ILE A 136 -23.29 4.06 -0.86
#